data_AF-A0A955U7X9-F1
#
_entry.id   AF-A0A955U7X9-F1
#
_cell.length_a   1.000
_cell.length_b   1.000
_cell.length_c   1.000
_cell.angle_alpha   90.00
_cell.angle_beta   90.00
_cell.angle_gamma   90.00
#
_symmetry.space_group_name_H-M   'P 1'
#
loop_
_entity.id
_entity.type
_entity.pdbx_description
1 polymer ?
#
loop_
_entity_poly.entity_id
_entity_poly.type
_entity_poly.pdbx_seq_one_letter_code
_entity_poly.pdbx_strand_id
1 'polypeptide(L)'
;MSIRGIGDGYAFQRLLWLLIGLVVAPTILLSLFGVAAIRNQRAAILQELDRVHNERLDIAVRSLAASVTQVERDLAAARDCTDLPCDPEVRGTDASWAWRTGEAVPVELQAHGVSSEVGRQGTTVWVAPLDGTPPVAVVAAGPLRMAWRLDVAELQSVLDALPGDRLPQQVSVRLTPPDTTGAEALVLSLEPQNVGVPLQGPLAGWRLQLLDPDASTREALTRGAWLSIALLVILVGLVLLGAVLTLGSATREIRLSRLQTDFVSSVSHELRT
;
A
#
# COMPACT_ATOMS: atom_id res chain seq x y z
N MET A 1 -56.68 54.23 5.54
CA MET A 1 -56.78 52.76 5.62
C MET A 1 -55.36 52.22 5.67
N SER A 2 -54.88 51.83 6.85
CA SER A 2 -53.49 51.42 7.10
C SER A 2 -53.27 50.00 6.56
N ILE A 3 -52.51 49.86 5.47
CA ILE A 3 -52.15 48.58 4.88
C ILE A 3 -50.85 48.12 5.51
N ARG A 4 -50.95 47.01 6.27
CA ARG A 4 -49.87 46.30 6.97
C ARG A 4 -48.68 45.99 6.05
N GLY A 5 -47.59 46.72 6.21
CA GLY A 5 -46.30 46.45 5.53
C GLY A 5 -45.30 45.59 6.32
N ILE A 6 -45.67 45.04 7.48
CA ILE A 6 -44.75 44.36 8.41
C ILE A 6 -44.80 42.81 8.28
N GLY A 7 -45.70 42.26 7.46
CA GLY A 7 -45.91 40.80 7.32
C GLY A 7 -44.96 40.06 6.34
N ASP A 8 -44.34 40.76 5.39
CA ASP A 8 -43.57 40.11 4.30
C ASP A 8 -42.27 39.46 4.79
N GLY A 9 -41.66 39.97 5.87
CA GLY A 9 -40.44 39.40 6.43
C GLY A 9 -40.65 37.98 7.00
N TYR A 10 -41.79 37.74 7.63
CA TYR A 10 -42.13 36.41 8.19
C TYR A 10 -42.46 35.40 7.09
N ALA A 11 -43.18 35.81 6.04
CA ALA A 11 -43.45 34.96 4.89
C ALA A 11 -42.14 34.58 4.17
N PHE A 12 -41.20 35.51 4.06
CA PHE A 12 -39.87 35.30 3.48
C PHE A 12 -39.01 34.34 4.32
N GLN A 13 -38.92 34.58 5.63
CA GLN A 13 -38.17 33.71 6.54
C GLN A 13 -38.73 32.29 6.54
N ARG A 14 -40.06 32.15 6.43
CA ARG A 14 -40.74 30.84 6.33
C ARG A 14 -40.44 30.13 5.02
N LEU A 15 -40.42 30.82 3.88
CA LEU A 15 -40.05 30.25 2.58
C LEU A 15 -38.58 29.81 2.53
N LEU A 16 -37.67 30.60 3.11
CA LEU A 16 -36.25 30.24 3.23
C LEU A 16 -36.07 28.97 4.08
N TRP A 17 -36.72 28.90 5.24
CA TRP A 17 -36.69 27.71 6.10
C TRP A 17 -37.28 26.48 5.42
N LEU A 18 -38.34 26.65 4.62
CA LEU A 18 -38.89 25.56 3.82
C LEU A 18 -37.90 25.07 2.76
N LEU A 19 -37.20 25.97 2.06
CA LEU A 19 -36.18 25.60 1.09
C LEU A 19 -35.00 24.87 1.75
N ILE A 20 -34.49 25.38 2.87
CA ILE A 20 -33.41 24.74 3.64
C ILE A 20 -33.84 23.36 4.12
N GLY A 21 -35.02 23.26 4.74
CA GLY A 21 -35.53 21.99 5.26
C GLY A 21 -35.82 20.95 4.18
N LEU A 22 -36.30 21.38 3.01
CA LEU A 22 -36.73 20.47 1.95
C LEU A 22 -35.59 20.06 1.01
N VAL A 23 -34.60 20.93 0.78
CA VAL A 23 -33.53 20.67 -0.20
C VAL A 23 -32.18 20.49 0.48
N VAL A 24 -31.81 21.41 1.38
CA VAL A 24 -30.46 21.42 1.97
C VAL A 24 -30.30 20.28 2.97
N ALA A 25 -31.25 20.11 3.89
CA ALA A 25 -31.15 19.09 4.92
C ALA A 25 -31.08 17.66 4.34
N PRO A 26 -31.93 17.25 3.37
CA PRO A 26 -31.84 15.92 2.76
C PRO A 26 -30.56 15.73 1.95
N THR A 27 -30.07 16.77 1.28
CA THR A 27 -28.81 16.70 0.51
C THR A 27 -27.60 16.49 1.43
N ILE A 28 -27.54 17.22 2.55
CA ILE A 28 -26.48 17.02 3.56
C ILE A 28 -26.57 15.61 4.15
N LEU A 29 -27.78 15.16 4.50
CA LEU A 29 -27.98 13.82 5.05
C LEU A 29 -27.52 12.73 4.07
N LEU A 30 -27.95 12.80 2.81
CA LEU A 30 -27.53 11.86 1.76
C LEU A 30 -26.01 11.89 1.53
N SER A 31 -25.40 13.08 1.55
CA SER A 31 -23.95 13.22 1.42
C SER A 31 -23.20 12.57 2.59
N LEU A 32 -23.64 12.82 3.83
CA LEU A 32 -23.06 12.20 5.03
C LEU A 32 -23.18 10.67 5.01
N PHE A 33 -24.36 10.14 4.62
CA PHE A 33 -24.55 8.70 4.45
C PHE A 33 -23.67 8.12 3.35
N GLY A 34 -23.54 8.82 2.20
CA GLY A 34 -22.66 8.41 1.11
C GLY A 34 -21.19 8.32 1.56
N VAL A 35 -20.69 9.32 2.26
CA VAL A 35 -19.32 9.32 2.79
C VAL A 35 -19.11 8.21 3.82
N ALA A 36 -20.08 8.00 4.72
CA ALA A 36 -20.02 6.93 5.72
C ALA A 36 -20.00 5.53 5.07
N ALA A 37 -20.85 5.31 4.05
CA ALA A 37 -20.89 4.06 3.31
C ALA A 37 -19.56 3.75 2.61
N ILE A 38 -18.97 4.75 1.94
CA ILE A 38 -17.66 4.61 1.27
C ILE A 38 -16.55 4.28 2.29
N ARG A 39 -16.54 4.94 3.45
CA ARG A 39 -15.56 4.65 4.51
C ARG A 39 -15.69 3.21 5.03
N ASN A 40 -16.92 2.73 5.22
CA ASN A 40 -17.16 1.38 5.70
C ASN A 40 -16.78 0.32 4.66
N GLN A 41 -17.17 0.52 3.39
CA GLN A 41 -16.75 -0.36 2.29
C GLN A 41 -15.23 -0.40 2.15
N ARG A 42 -14.56 0.73 2.33
CA ARG A 42 -13.09 0.79 2.30
C ARG A 42 -12.46 -0.04 3.42
N ALA A 43 -12.99 0.02 4.64
CA ALA A 43 -12.48 -0.79 5.74
C ALA A 43 -12.61 -2.29 5.45
N ALA A 44 -13.74 -2.72 4.91
CA ALA A 44 -13.96 -4.12 4.52
C ALA A 44 -13.02 -4.56 3.39
N ILE A 45 -12.81 -3.71 2.37
CA ILE A 45 -11.89 -4.00 1.26
C ILE A 45 -10.45 -4.11 1.75
N LEU A 46 -10.00 -3.21 2.63
CA LEU A 46 -8.63 -3.28 3.18
C LEU A 46 -8.41 -4.57 3.97
N GLN A 47 -9.39 -4.97 4.79
CA GLN A 47 -9.31 -6.23 5.54
C GLN A 47 -9.25 -7.45 4.62
N GLU A 48 -10.05 -7.47 3.57
CA GLU A 48 -10.03 -8.57 2.60
C GLU A 48 -8.72 -8.60 1.81
N LEU A 49 -8.19 -7.43 1.47
CA LEU A 49 -6.89 -7.29 0.83
C LEU A 49 -5.79 -7.85 1.73
N ASP A 50 -5.75 -7.45 3.00
CA ASP A 50 -4.76 -7.94 3.98
C ASP A 50 -4.86 -9.46 4.17
N ARG A 51 -6.09 -10.01 4.23
CA ARG A 51 -6.32 -11.46 4.35
C ARG A 51 -5.72 -12.20 3.16
N VAL A 52 -6.06 -11.76 1.95
CA VAL A 52 -5.57 -12.37 0.70
C VAL A 52 -4.06 -12.22 0.55
N HIS A 53 -3.47 -11.09 0.96
CA HIS A 53 -2.01 -10.90 0.95
C HIS A 53 -1.30 -11.86 1.90
N ASN A 54 -1.80 -12.00 3.13
CA ASN A 54 -1.21 -12.90 4.12
C ASN A 54 -1.30 -14.37 3.70
N GLU A 55 -2.42 -14.81 3.15
CA GLU A 55 -2.57 -16.17 2.63
C GLU A 55 -1.57 -16.46 1.49
N ARG A 56 -1.33 -15.50 0.60
CA ARG A 56 -0.38 -15.64 -0.51
C ARG A 56 1.08 -15.63 -0.04
N LEU A 57 1.41 -14.73 0.88
CA LEU A 57 2.73 -14.67 1.52
C LEU A 57 3.06 -16.00 2.19
N ASP A 58 2.11 -16.61 2.90
CA ASP A 58 2.31 -17.91 3.53
C ASP A 58 2.59 -19.02 2.49
N ILE A 59 1.86 -19.05 1.36
CA ILE A 59 2.14 -20.01 0.28
C ILE A 59 3.55 -19.82 -0.28
N ALA A 60 3.96 -18.58 -0.55
CA ALA A 60 5.27 -18.27 -1.10
C ALA A 60 6.40 -18.62 -0.11
N VAL A 61 6.24 -18.28 1.18
CA VAL A 61 7.19 -18.63 2.25
C VAL A 61 7.32 -20.15 2.38
N ARG A 62 6.22 -20.90 2.34
CA ARG A 62 6.26 -22.38 2.40
C ARG A 62 6.95 -22.98 1.20
N SER A 63 6.69 -22.45 -0.01
CA SER A 63 7.36 -22.92 -1.23
C SER A 63 8.87 -22.67 -1.16
N LEU A 64 9.27 -21.49 -0.70
CA LEU A 64 10.66 -21.12 -0.53
C LEU A 64 11.35 -22.00 0.52
N ALA A 65 10.70 -22.21 1.67
CA ALA A 65 11.21 -23.08 2.71
C ALA A 65 11.39 -24.52 2.20
N ALA A 66 10.44 -25.03 1.41
CA ALA A 66 10.55 -26.35 0.81
C ALA A 66 11.74 -26.47 -0.15
N SER A 67 12.01 -25.45 -0.98
CA SER A 67 13.18 -25.41 -1.86
C SER A 67 14.49 -25.39 -1.06
N VAL A 68 14.57 -24.58 0.00
CA VAL A 68 15.76 -24.53 0.86
C VAL A 68 16.00 -25.87 1.58
N THR A 69 14.94 -26.51 2.09
CA THR A 69 15.04 -27.86 2.68
C THR A 69 15.42 -28.93 1.66
N GLN A 70 15.10 -28.76 0.38
CA GLN A 70 15.59 -29.64 -0.69
C GLN A 70 17.11 -29.46 -0.86
N VAL A 71 17.58 -28.21 -0.96
CA VAL A 71 19.03 -27.91 -1.01
C VAL A 71 19.75 -28.49 0.21
N GLU A 72 19.23 -28.33 1.42
CA GLU A 72 19.84 -28.92 2.62
C GLU A 72 19.95 -30.45 2.58
N ARG A 73 18.97 -31.13 1.98
CA ARG A 73 19.01 -32.59 1.79
C ARG A 73 20.04 -32.99 0.75
N ASP A 74 20.13 -32.25 -0.36
CA ASP A 74 21.10 -32.51 -1.41
C ASP A 74 22.53 -32.23 -0.91
N LEU A 75 22.72 -31.18 -0.11
CA LEU A 75 23.93 -30.89 0.66
C LEU A 75 24.28 -31.99 1.66
N ALA A 76 23.28 -32.59 2.32
CA ALA A 76 23.51 -33.68 3.26
C ALA A 76 24.01 -34.93 2.54
N ALA A 77 23.47 -35.26 1.36
CA ALA A 77 23.93 -36.37 0.54
C ALA A 77 25.35 -36.13 0.00
N ALA A 78 25.68 -34.88 -0.34
CA ALA A 78 27.02 -34.49 -0.81
C ALA A 78 28.13 -34.68 0.25
N ARG A 79 27.78 -34.70 1.55
CA ARG A 79 28.76 -34.85 2.65
C ARG A 79 29.46 -36.18 2.68
N ASP A 80 28.88 -37.21 2.08
CA ASP A 80 29.44 -38.55 2.07
C ASP A 80 30.69 -38.65 1.17
N CYS A 81 31.05 -37.57 0.48
CA CYS A 81 32.33 -37.45 -0.22
C CYS A 81 33.49 -37.27 0.76
N THR A 82 34.33 -38.31 0.88
CA THR A 82 35.48 -38.33 1.79
C THR A 82 36.81 -37.93 1.13
N ASP A 83 36.89 -37.91 -0.20
CA ASP A 83 38.13 -37.71 -0.95
C ASP A 83 38.11 -36.40 -1.76
N LEU A 84 39.15 -35.58 -1.59
CA LEU A 84 39.36 -34.36 -2.38
C LEU A 84 39.88 -34.69 -3.79
N PRO A 85 39.37 -34.06 -4.86
CA PRO A 85 38.38 -32.98 -4.85
C PRO A 85 36.93 -33.50 -4.74
N CYS A 86 36.21 -33.03 -3.73
CA CYS A 86 34.77 -33.17 -3.66
C CYS A 86 34.16 -31.94 -4.34
N ASP A 87 33.67 -32.11 -5.56
CA ASP A 87 32.87 -31.10 -6.24
C ASP A 87 31.45 -31.63 -6.46
N PRO A 88 30.65 -31.74 -5.39
CA PRO A 88 29.25 -32.07 -5.55
C PRO A 88 28.54 -30.86 -6.17
N GLU A 89 28.18 -30.97 -7.45
CA GLU A 89 27.19 -30.08 -8.05
C GLU A 89 25.88 -30.24 -7.28
N VAL A 90 25.60 -29.29 -6.38
CA VAL A 90 24.35 -29.25 -5.64
C VAL A 90 23.43 -28.24 -6.31
N ARG A 91 22.26 -28.71 -6.73
CA ARG A 91 21.24 -27.86 -7.33
C ARG A 91 20.82 -26.77 -6.33
N GLY A 92 20.57 -25.55 -6.80
CA GLY A 92 20.28 -24.42 -5.93
C GLY A 92 21.52 -23.77 -5.32
N THR A 93 22.73 -24.11 -5.79
CA THR A 93 23.97 -23.47 -5.34
C THR A 93 24.75 -22.91 -6.52
N ASP A 94 25.33 -21.72 -6.36
CA ASP A 94 26.08 -21.03 -7.43
C ASP A 94 27.60 -21.15 -7.26
N ALA A 95 28.06 -21.50 -6.06
CA ALA A 95 29.46 -21.73 -5.75
C ALA A 95 29.62 -22.74 -4.60
N SER A 96 30.69 -23.53 -4.67
CA SER A 96 31.08 -24.53 -3.67
C SER A 96 32.56 -24.35 -3.31
N TRP A 97 32.90 -24.67 -2.05
CA TRP A 97 34.28 -24.64 -1.58
C TRP A 97 34.53 -25.82 -0.64
N ALA A 98 35.75 -26.33 -0.61
CA ALA A 98 36.20 -27.34 0.34
C ALA A 98 37.60 -27.01 0.87
N TRP A 99 37.82 -27.20 2.16
CA TRP A 99 39.12 -27.00 2.81
C TRP A 99 39.28 -27.95 4.00
N ARG A 100 40.51 -28.19 4.46
CA ARG A 100 40.74 -29.01 5.66
C ARG A 100 40.81 -28.18 6.93
N THR A 101 40.48 -28.82 8.04
CA THR A 101 40.63 -28.23 9.37
C THR A 101 42.11 -27.93 9.63
N GLY A 102 42.43 -26.67 9.95
CA GLY A 102 43.81 -26.18 10.11
C GLY A 102 44.37 -25.48 8.88
N GLU A 103 43.75 -25.64 7.71
CA GLU A 103 44.02 -24.80 6.54
C GLU A 103 43.30 -23.45 6.67
N ALA A 104 43.82 -22.43 5.98
CA ALA A 104 43.16 -21.14 5.91
C ALA A 104 41.83 -21.28 5.17
N VAL A 105 40.77 -20.66 5.71
CA VAL A 105 39.47 -20.55 5.04
C VAL A 105 39.67 -19.79 3.71
N PRO A 106 39.04 -20.19 2.60
CA PRO A 106 39.07 -19.43 1.36
C PRO A 106 38.76 -17.94 1.58
N VAL A 107 39.53 -17.05 0.95
CA VAL A 107 39.44 -15.59 1.16
C VAL A 107 38.04 -15.05 0.85
N GLU A 108 37.38 -15.61 -0.16
CA GLU A 108 35.99 -15.28 -0.53
C GLU A 108 35.02 -15.54 0.63
N LEU A 109 35.13 -16.70 1.28
CA LEU A 109 34.30 -17.06 2.44
C LEU A 109 34.59 -16.19 3.67
N GLN A 110 35.86 -15.82 3.89
CA GLN A 110 36.22 -14.90 4.96
C GLN A 110 35.57 -13.52 4.79
N ALA A 111 35.51 -13.01 3.55
CA ALA A 111 34.82 -11.75 3.23
C ALA A 111 33.32 -11.80 3.58
N HIS A 112 32.71 -12.97 3.47
CA HIS A 112 31.31 -13.24 3.85
C HIS A 112 31.12 -13.54 5.35
N GLY A 113 32.16 -13.40 6.17
CA GLY A 113 32.10 -13.62 7.63
C GLY A 113 32.21 -15.08 8.06
N VAL A 114 32.58 -16.00 7.18
CA VAL A 114 32.82 -17.41 7.54
C VAL A 114 34.21 -17.54 8.18
N SER A 115 34.26 -18.05 9.41
CA SER A 115 35.52 -18.34 10.12
C SER A 115 35.86 -19.83 10.10
N SER A 116 37.11 -20.18 10.45
CA SER A 116 37.58 -21.58 10.50
C SER A 116 36.86 -22.42 11.55
N GLU A 117 36.22 -21.79 12.52
CA GLU A 117 35.44 -22.42 13.57
C GLU A 117 33.97 -22.60 13.19
N VAL A 118 33.53 -21.98 12.09
CA VAL A 118 32.16 -22.12 11.58
C VAL A 118 31.99 -23.53 11.01
N GLY A 119 30.98 -24.23 11.52
CA GLY A 119 30.64 -25.60 11.12
C GLY A 119 30.75 -26.56 12.29
N ARG A 120 29.66 -27.30 12.51
CA ARG A 120 29.55 -28.35 13.52
C ARG A 120 29.48 -29.71 12.82
N GLN A 121 30.03 -30.75 13.43
CA GLN A 121 30.01 -32.11 12.86
C GLN A 121 28.57 -32.54 12.59
N GLY A 122 28.29 -32.89 11.33
CA GLY A 122 26.99 -33.40 10.90
C GLY A 122 25.84 -32.37 10.80
N THR A 123 26.05 -31.09 11.12
CA THR A 123 24.99 -30.07 11.06
C THR A 123 25.37 -28.92 10.14
N THR A 124 24.45 -28.52 9.26
CA THR A 124 24.60 -27.31 8.44
C THR A 124 24.53 -26.08 9.34
N VAL A 125 25.53 -25.20 9.23
CA VAL A 125 25.49 -23.87 9.81
C VAL A 125 25.33 -22.88 8.68
N TRP A 126 24.26 -22.09 8.71
CA TRP A 126 24.03 -21.03 7.74
C TRP A 126 24.63 -19.72 8.24
N VAL A 127 25.44 -19.09 7.41
CA VAL A 127 25.98 -17.76 7.63
C VAL A 127 25.29 -16.83 6.65
N ALA A 128 24.58 -15.83 7.18
CA ALA A 128 23.95 -14.78 6.39
C ALA A 128 24.87 -13.54 6.40
N PRO A 129 25.50 -13.19 5.26
CA PRO A 129 26.36 -12.03 5.16
C PRO A 129 25.58 -10.73 5.36
N LEU A 130 26.23 -9.73 5.98
CA LEU A 130 25.63 -8.41 6.22
C LEU A 130 25.57 -7.55 4.94
N ASP A 131 26.41 -7.85 3.95
CA ASP A 131 26.49 -7.15 2.66
C ASP A 131 25.32 -7.48 1.72
N GLY A 132 24.37 -8.30 2.15
CA GLY A 132 23.22 -8.74 1.35
C GLY A 132 23.56 -9.82 0.32
N THR A 133 24.78 -10.36 0.33
CA THR A 133 25.11 -11.50 -0.52
C THR A 133 24.34 -12.75 -0.09
N PRO A 134 24.16 -13.74 -0.99
CA PRO A 134 23.44 -14.95 -0.66
C PRO A 134 24.03 -15.68 0.54
N PRO A 135 23.19 -16.32 1.37
CA PRO A 135 23.66 -17.05 2.53
C PRO A 135 24.54 -18.23 2.12
N VAL A 136 25.53 -18.52 2.97
CA VAL A 136 26.48 -19.61 2.79
C VAL A 136 26.19 -20.70 3.82
N ALA A 137 25.92 -21.91 3.33
CA ALA A 137 25.85 -23.12 4.16
C ALA A 137 27.25 -23.66 4.39
N VAL A 138 27.61 -23.93 5.65
CA VAL A 138 28.90 -24.52 6.04
C VAL A 138 28.66 -25.82 6.81
N VAL A 139 29.38 -26.88 6.46
CA VAL A 139 29.34 -28.16 7.17
C VAL A 139 30.74 -28.68 7.47
N ALA A 140 30.86 -29.38 8.60
CA ALA A 140 32.01 -30.20 8.93
C ALA A 140 31.74 -31.69 8.69
N ALA A 141 32.63 -32.35 7.94
CA ALA A 141 32.66 -33.79 7.71
C ALA A 141 34.06 -34.32 8.08
N GLY A 142 34.25 -34.71 9.35
CA GLY A 142 35.57 -35.09 9.85
C GLY A 142 36.58 -33.92 9.75
N PRO A 143 37.77 -34.11 9.13
CA PRO A 143 38.72 -33.02 8.91
C PRO A 143 38.32 -32.10 7.76
N LEU A 144 37.43 -32.53 6.86
CA LEU A 144 36.99 -31.75 5.71
C LEU A 144 35.89 -30.77 6.12
N ARG A 145 36.00 -29.55 5.61
CA ARG A 145 35.00 -28.50 5.71
C ARG A 145 34.53 -28.19 4.30
N MET A 146 33.21 -28.08 4.14
CA MET A 146 32.61 -27.74 2.86
C MET A 146 31.66 -26.57 3.07
N ALA A 147 31.61 -25.69 2.07
CA ALA A 147 30.68 -24.59 2.04
C ALA A 147 30.02 -24.50 0.67
N TRP A 148 28.78 -24.03 0.66
CA TRP A 148 28.01 -23.77 -0.56
C TRP A 148 27.26 -22.46 -0.41
N ARG A 149 27.27 -21.66 -1.47
CA ARG A 149 26.48 -20.44 -1.54
C ARG A 149 25.19 -20.70 -2.30
N LEU A 150 24.09 -20.20 -1.74
CA LEU A 150 22.75 -20.42 -2.27
C LEU A 150 22.53 -19.59 -3.54
N ASP A 151 21.97 -20.20 -4.58
CA ASP A 151 21.58 -19.47 -5.80
C ASP A 151 20.22 -18.78 -5.58
N VAL A 152 20.28 -17.47 -5.29
CA VAL A 152 19.08 -16.65 -5.10
C VAL A 152 18.30 -16.46 -6.40
N ALA A 153 18.95 -16.50 -7.57
CA ALA A 153 18.26 -16.40 -8.84
C ALA A 153 17.44 -17.66 -9.13
N GLU A 154 17.97 -18.85 -8.82
CA GLU A 154 17.19 -20.09 -8.89
C GLU A 154 16.00 -20.04 -7.92
N LEU A 155 16.19 -19.59 -6.68
CA LEU A 155 15.09 -19.42 -5.72
C LEU A 155 14.02 -18.43 -6.21
N GLN A 156 14.44 -17.31 -6.79
CA GLN A 156 13.54 -16.33 -7.38
C GLN A 156 12.76 -16.95 -8.54
N SER A 157 13.41 -17.76 -9.39
CA SER A 157 12.73 -18.47 -10.47
C SER A 157 11.65 -19.45 -9.98
N VAL A 158 11.86 -20.08 -8.81
CA VAL A 158 10.83 -20.93 -8.17
C VAL A 158 9.63 -20.10 -7.73
N LEU A 159 9.87 -18.91 -7.18
CA LEU A 159 8.80 -17.98 -6.81
C LEU A 159 8.05 -17.46 -8.04
N ASP A 160 8.76 -17.12 -9.11
CA ASP A 160 8.18 -16.65 -10.37
C ASP A 160 7.38 -17.76 -11.09
N ALA A 161 7.79 -19.02 -10.91
CA ALA A 161 7.10 -20.19 -11.46
C ALA A 161 5.86 -20.61 -10.65
N LEU A 162 5.57 -19.97 -9.52
CA LEU A 162 4.34 -20.24 -8.77
C LEU A 162 3.12 -19.98 -9.68
N PRO A 163 2.23 -20.97 -9.86
CA PRO A 163 1.15 -20.86 -10.83
C PRO A 163 0.25 -19.66 -10.55
N GLY A 164 -0.11 -18.92 -11.61
CA GLY A 164 -0.96 -17.73 -11.54
C GLY A 164 -2.37 -17.99 -10.98
N ASP A 165 -2.79 -19.25 -10.89
CA ASP A 165 -4.02 -19.61 -10.17
C ASP A 165 -3.90 -19.38 -8.65
N ARG A 166 -2.67 -19.29 -8.13
CA ARG A 166 -2.37 -18.96 -6.72
C ARG A 166 -1.97 -17.50 -6.53
N LEU A 167 -1.50 -16.83 -7.58
CA LEU A 167 -1.09 -15.42 -7.59
C LEU A 167 -1.73 -14.72 -8.80
N PRO A 168 -2.63 -13.75 -8.64
CA PRO A 168 -3.24 -13.06 -9.78
C PRO A 168 -2.14 -12.50 -10.68
N GLN A 169 -2.39 -12.45 -11.98
CA GLN A 169 -1.42 -12.25 -13.08
C GLN A 169 -0.57 -10.97 -13.01
N GLN A 170 -0.70 -10.16 -11.97
CA GLN A 170 -0.04 -8.88 -11.79
C GLN A 170 0.75 -8.79 -10.48
N VAL A 171 0.65 -9.76 -9.56
CA VAL A 171 1.43 -9.72 -8.30
C VAL A 171 2.69 -10.54 -8.49
N SER A 172 3.85 -9.88 -8.46
CA SER A 172 5.14 -10.57 -8.42
C SER A 172 5.70 -10.58 -7.00
N VAL A 173 6.35 -11.67 -6.63
CA VAL A 173 6.99 -11.83 -5.31
C VAL A 173 8.48 -11.68 -5.52
N ARG A 174 9.13 -10.79 -4.78
CA ARG A 174 10.57 -10.54 -4.91
C ARG A 174 11.30 -10.82 -3.60
N LEU A 175 12.42 -11.50 -3.68
CA LEU A 175 13.38 -11.64 -2.60
C LEU A 175 14.27 -10.40 -2.53
N THR A 176 14.27 -9.74 -1.37
CA THR A 176 15.06 -8.52 -1.12
C THR A 176 16.08 -8.80 -0.02
N PRO A 177 17.38 -8.45 -0.22
CA PRO A 177 18.43 -8.70 0.76
C PRO A 177 18.26 -7.83 2.03
N PRO A 178 18.89 -8.23 3.16
CA PRO A 178 18.75 -7.58 4.46
C PRO A 178 19.15 -6.11 4.51
N ASP A 179 20.14 -5.69 3.71
CA ASP A 179 20.80 -4.41 3.89
C ASP A 179 21.04 -3.72 2.53
N THR A 180 19.96 -3.32 1.87
CA THR A 180 20.07 -2.30 0.82
C THR A 180 20.30 -0.94 1.48
N THR A 181 21.41 -0.73 2.20
CA THR A 181 21.75 0.59 2.74
C THR A 181 22.14 1.51 1.59
N GLY A 182 21.14 2.16 0.98
CA GLY A 182 21.34 2.98 -0.20
C GLY A 182 20.07 3.58 -0.77
N ALA A 183 20.22 4.25 -1.92
CA ALA A 183 19.11 4.87 -2.64
C ALA A 183 17.99 3.87 -2.99
N GLU A 184 18.31 2.58 -3.18
CA GLU A 184 17.32 1.53 -3.40
C GLU A 184 16.42 1.27 -2.19
N ALA A 185 16.94 1.26 -0.95
CA ALA A 185 16.07 1.21 0.23
C ALA A 185 15.19 2.45 0.32
N LEU A 186 15.70 3.63 -0.06
CA LEU A 186 14.90 4.85 -0.05
C LEU A 186 13.77 4.75 -1.09
N VAL A 187 14.07 4.28 -2.31
CA VAL A 187 13.08 4.06 -3.38
C VAL A 187 12.06 3.00 -2.95
N LEU A 188 12.49 1.87 -2.38
CA LEU A 188 11.62 0.82 -1.85
C LEU A 188 10.83 1.27 -0.62
N SER A 189 11.34 2.21 0.19
CA SER A 189 10.60 2.78 1.33
C SER A 189 9.62 3.88 0.91
N LEU A 190 9.81 4.46 -0.27
CA LEU A 190 8.90 5.47 -0.84
C LEU A 190 7.74 4.82 -1.60
N GLU A 191 7.82 3.54 -1.93
CA GLU A 191 6.70 2.77 -2.47
C GLU A 191 5.69 2.42 -1.36
N PRO A 192 4.47 2.97 -1.41
CA PRO A 192 3.60 3.08 -0.24
C PRO A 192 2.99 1.76 0.27
N GLN A 193 3.27 0.60 -0.34
CA GLN A 193 2.64 -0.67 0.03
C GLN A 193 3.57 -1.90 -0.01
N ASN A 194 4.84 -1.72 0.35
CA ASN A 194 5.78 -2.85 0.48
C ASN A 194 5.59 -3.60 1.81
N VAL A 195 4.54 -4.42 1.90
CA VAL A 195 4.37 -5.37 3.00
C VAL A 195 5.35 -6.52 2.80
N GLY A 196 6.53 -6.40 3.44
CA GLY A 196 7.57 -7.42 3.38
C GLY A 196 7.61 -8.31 4.62
N VAL A 197 7.53 -9.62 4.46
CA VAL A 197 7.67 -10.59 5.56
C VAL A 197 9.15 -10.94 5.74
N PRO A 198 9.72 -10.80 6.96
CA PRO A 198 11.08 -11.24 7.21
C PRO A 198 11.15 -12.77 7.19
N LEU A 199 12.15 -13.29 6.49
CA LEU A 199 12.43 -14.72 6.43
C LEU A 199 13.24 -15.15 7.66
N GLN A 200 13.07 -16.42 8.05
CA GLN A 200 13.78 -17.04 9.17
C GLN A 200 14.69 -18.17 8.67
N GLY A 201 15.64 -18.59 9.51
CA GLY A 201 16.52 -19.73 9.22
C GLY A 201 17.63 -19.39 8.21
N PRO A 202 17.83 -20.20 7.16
CA PRO A 202 18.93 -20.02 6.19
C PRO A 202 18.93 -18.65 5.50
N LEU A 203 17.74 -18.07 5.32
CA LEU A 203 17.53 -16.75 4.71
C LEU A 203 17.26 -15.68 5.78
N ALA A 204 17.75 -15.86 7.01
CA ALA A 204 17.57 -14.87 8.07
C ALA A 204 18.07 -13.49 7.62
N GLY A 205 17.22 -12.48 7.81
CA GLY A 205 17.49 -11.10 7.38
C GLY A 205 16.94 -10.77 5.98
N TRP A 206 16.80 -11.74 5.09
CA TRP A 206 16.13 -11.52 3.81
C TRP A 206 14.64 -11.27 4.01
N ARG A 207 14.04 -10.51 3.09
CA ARG A 207 12.62 -10.18 3.14
C ARG A 207 11.95 -10.61 1.85
N LEU A 208 10.74 -11.14 1.97
CA LEU A 208 9.88 -11.45 0.85
C LEU A 208 8.91 -10.29 0.65
N GLN A 209 8.97 -9.61 -0.50
CA GLN A 209 8.11 -8.47 -0.83
C GLN A 209 7.10 -8.84 -1.92
N LEU A 210 5.87 -8.35 -1.81
CA LEU A 210 4.88 -8.43 -2.88
C LEU A 210 4.88 -7.09 -3.63
N LEU A 211 5.17 -7.14 -4.92
CA LEU A 211 5.03 -6.00 -5.81
C LEU A 211 3.64 -6.08 -6.45
N ASP A 212 2.74 -5.18 -6.03
CA ASP A 212 1.43 -4.96 -6.66
C ASP A 212 1.51 -3.70 -7.54
N PRO A 213 1.63 -3.82 -8.88
CA PRO A 213 1.75 -2.68 -9.78
C PRO A 213 0.48 -1.81 -9.78
N ASP A 214 -0.67 -2.38 -9.41
CA ASP A 214 -1.96 -1.68 -9.39
C ASP A 214 -2.19 -0.88 -8.10
N ALA A 215 -1.38 -1.08 -7.06
CA ALA A 215 -1.53 -0.40 -5.78
C ALA A 215 -1.45 1.13 -5.94
N SER A 216 -0.54 1.62 -6.77
CA SER A 216 -0.36 3.05 -7.05
C SER A 216 -1.58 3.69 -7.73
N THR A 217 -2.20 2.97 -8.66
CA THR A 217 -3.39 3.41 -9.40
C THR A 217 -4.62 3.44 -8.49
N ARG A 218 -4.76 2.45 -7.60
CA ARG A 218 -5.84 2.41 -6.59
C ARG A 218 -5.71 3.57 -5.60
N GLU A 219 -4.51 3.88 -5.13
CA GLU A 219 -4.29 5.06 -4.27
C GLU A 219 -4.58 6.38 -4.97
N ALA A 220 -4.19 6.53 -6.24
CA ALA A 220 -4.51 7.71 -7.03
C ALA A 220 -6.02 7.92 -7.15
N LEU A 221 -6.79 6.85 -7.34
CA LEU A 221 -8.25 6.89 -7.37
C LEU A 221 -8.85 7.30 -6.02
N THR A 222 -8.26 6.88 -4.89
CA THR A 222 -8.75 7.28 -3.55
C THR A 222 -8.53 8.75 -3.22
N ARG A 223 -7.45 9.36 -3.72
CA ARG A 223 -7.24 10.81 -3.60
C ARG A 223 -8.29 11.62 -4.36
N GLY A 224 -8.78 11.10 -5.48
CA GLY A 224 -9.87 11.69 -6.28
C GLY A 224 -11.23 11.72 -5.56
N ALA A 225 -11.48 10.81 -4.62
CA ALA A 225 -12.75 10.75 -3.89
C ALA A 225 -13.00 12.04 -3.08
N TRP A 226 -11.97 12.62 -2.45
CA TRP A 226 -12.13 13.88 -1.71
C TRP A 226 -12.42 15.07 -2.62
N LEU A 227 -11.78 15.12 -3.80
CA LEU A 227 -12.05 16.12 -4.83
C LEU A 227 -13.52 16.06 -5.30
N SER A 228 -14.08 14.87 -5.49
CA SER A 228 -15.49 14.73 -5.89
C SER A 228 -16.47 15.26 -4.83
N ILE A 229 -16.20 15.00 -3.54
CA ILE A 229 -17.01 15.54 -2.43
C ILE A 229 -16.86 17.06 -2.37
N ALA A 230 -15.64 17.59 -2.48
CA ALA A 230 -15.39 19.02 -2.48
C ALA A 230 -16.12 19.72 -3.64
N LEU A 231 -16.06 19.15 -4.85
CA LEU A 231 -16.76 19.67 -6.03
C LEU A 231 -18.27 19.67 -5.82
N LEU A 232 -18.83 18.60 -5.23
CA LEU A 232 -20.26 18.52 -4.93
C LEU A 232 -20.68 19.61 -3.92
N VAL A 233 -19.91 19.82 -2.86
CA VAL A 233 -20.17 20.87 -1.87
C VAL A 233 -20.10 22.26 -2.51
N ILE A 234 -19.09 22.50 -3.36
CA ILE A 234 -18.95 23.75 -4.12
C ILE A 234 -20.18 23.97 -5.01
N LEU A 235 -20.60 22.95 -5.77
CA LEU A 235 -21.76 23.00 -6.66
C LEU A 235 -23.02 23.38 -5.87
N VAL A 236 -23.29 22.70 -4.75
CA VAL A 236 -24.45 23.00 -3.88
C VAL A 236 -24.36 24.43 -3.33
N GLY A 237 -23.18 24.86 -2.89
CA GLY A 237 -22.95 26.22 -2.41
C GLY A 237 -23.23 27.28 -3.48
N LEU A 238 -22.82 27.03 -4.72
CA LEU A 238 -23.03 27.92 -5.86
C LEU A 238 -24.52 28.05 -6.22
N VAL A 239 -25.26 26.94 -6.17
CA VAL A 239 -26.72 26.93 -6.38
C VAL A 239 -27.43 27.74 -5.29
N LEU A 240 -27.05 27.57 -4.02
CA LEU A 240 -27.63 28.33 -2.91
C LEU A 240 -27.31 29.82 -3.01
N LEU A 241 -26.08 30.17 -3.36
CA LEU A 241 -25.67 31.56 -3.56
C LEU A 241 -26.48 32.21 -4.69
N GLY A 242 -26.63 31.50 -5.83
CA GLY A 242 -27.45 31.96 -6.94
C GLY A 242 -28.89 32.24 -6.51
N ALA A 243 -29.52 31.32 -5.78
CA ALA A 243 -30.88 31.49 -5.27
C ALA A 243 -31.01 32.74 -4.37
N VAL A 244 -30.04 32.96 -3.46
CA VAL A 244 -30.04 34.14 -2.57
C VAL A 244 -29.89 35.44 -3.36
N LEU A 245 -29.01 35.47 -4.36
CA LEU A 245 -28.79 36.66 -5.19
C LEU A 245 -30.03 37.01 -6.02
N THR A 246 -30.65 36.01 -6.68
CA THR A 246 -31.86 36.21 -7.48
C THR A 246 -33.05 36.67 -6.62
N LEU A 247 -33.19 36.13 -5.40
CA LEU A 247 -34.21 36.62 -4.47
C LEU A 247 -33.91 38.05 -4.01
N GLY A 248 -32.65 38.34 -3.71
CA GLY A 248 -32.20 39.68 -3.31
C GLY A 248 -32.52 40.74 -4.37
N SER A 249 -32.28 40.46 -5.65
CA SER A 249 -32.59 41.40 -6.73
C SER A 249 -34.10 41.63 -6.88
N ALA A 250 -34.91 40.57 -6.82
CA ALA A 250 -36.37 40.68 -6.92
C ALA A 250 -36.96 41.57 -5.81
N THR A 251 -36.44 41.48 -4.58
CA THR A 251 -36.91 42.36 -3.49
C THR A 251 -36.58 43.83 -3.70
N ARG A 252 -35.47 44.15 -4.38
CA ARG A 252 -35.10 45.53 -4.69
C ARG A 252 -36.04 46.14 -5.73
N GLU A 253 -36.42 45.37 -6.74
CA GLU A 253 -37.37 45.81 -7.76
C GLU A 253 -38.76 46.10 -7.17
N ILE A 254 -39.24 45.24 -6.26
CA ILE A 254 -40.51 45.46 -5.55
C ILE A 254 -40.49 46.72 -4.68
N ARG A 255 -39.35 47.06 -4.07
CA ARG A 255 -39.21 48.30 -3.29
C ARG A 255 -39.25 49.54 -4.18
N LEU A 256 -38.60 49.49 -5.35
CA LEU A 256 -38.60 50.60 -6.30
C LEU A 256 -39.99 50.87 -6.87
N SER A 257 -40.75 49.82 -7.21
CA SER A 257 -42.13 50.00 -7.70
C SER A 257 -43.05 50.62 -6.64
N ARG A 258 -42.88 50.23 -5.36
CA ARG A 258 -43.61 50.86 -4.24
C ARG A 258 -43.27 52.35 -4.12
N LEU A 259 -41.99 52.72 -4.15
CA LEU A 259 -41.58 54.14 -4.07
C LEU A 259 -42.14 55.00 -5.21
N GLN A 260 -42.16 54.46 -6.44
CA GLN A 260 -42.76 55.16 -7.57
C GLN A 260 -44.27 55.36 -7.39
N THR A 261 -44.97 54.33 -6.90
CA THR A 261 -46.42 54.40 -6.66
C THR A 261 -46.75 55.41 -5.55
N ASP A 262 -45.96 55.42 -4.48
CA ASP A 262 -46.09 56.37 -3.37
C ASP A 262 -45.81 57.81 -3.82
N PHE A 263 -44.81 58.01 -4.68
CA PHE A 263 -44.50 59.32 -5.25
C PHE A 263 -45.65 59.85 -6.12
N VAL A 264 -46.17 59.01 -7.03
CA VAL A 264 -47.32 59.39 -7.87
C VAL A 264 -48.55 59.72 -7.02
N SER A 265 -48.79 58.94 -5.95
CA SER A 265 -49.90 59.21 -5.03
C SER A 265 -49.71 60.52 -4.24
N SER A 266 -48.47 60.82 -3.82
CA SER A 266 -48.13 62.06 -3.10
C SER A 266 -48.31 63.29 -3.98
N VAL A 267 -47.77 63.29 -5.21
CA VAL A 267 -47.87 64.43 -6.14
C VAL A 267 -49.31 64.65 -6.59
N SER A 268 -50.07 63.57 -6.81
CA SER A 268 -51.49 63.69 -7.18
C SER A 268 -52.35 64.28 -6.05
N HIS A 269 -51.93 64.12 -4.80
CA HIS A 269 -52.59 64.74 -3.66
C HIS A 269 -52.27 66.23 -3.56
N GLU A 270 -51.00 66.62 -3.70
CA GLU A 270 -50.60 68.04 -3.67
C GLU A 270 -51.21 68.86 -4.81
N LEU A 271 -51.34 68.31 -6.01
CA LEU A 271 -51.93 69.04 -7.15
C LEU A 271 -53.46 69.20 -7.08
N ARG A 272 -54.14 68.47 -6.19
CA ARG A 272 -55.60 68.55 -6.02
C ARG A 272 -56.05 69.49 -4.91
N THR A 273 -55.15 69.85 -4.00
CA THR A 273 -55.34 70.86 -2.96
C THR A 273 -54.97 72.24 -3.47
#